data_AF-A0A7L7KTR1-F1
#
_entry.id   AF-A0A7L7KTR1-F1
#
_cell.length_a   1.000
_cell.length_b   1.000
_cell.length_c   1.000
_cell.angle_alpha   90.00
_cell.angle_beta   90.00
_cell.angle_gamma   90.00
#
_symmetry.space_group_name_H-M   'P 1'
#
loop_
_entity.id
_entity.type
_entity.pdbx_description
1 polymer ?
#
loop_
_entity_poly.entity_id
_entity_poly.type
_entity_poly.pdbx_seq_one_letter_code
_entity_poly.pdbx_strand_id
1 'polypeptide(L)' 'MYDGTGDMDAYVAVSDVVYDVTNSAAWTDGTHNGNSAGLDLTDEILSAPHGESVLDGLTIVGEIVAE' A
#
# COMPACT_ATOMS: atom_id res chain seq x y z
N MET A 1 -13.53 -3.47 -0.04
CA MET A 1 -12.19 -4.08 0.03
C MET A 1 -11.28 -3.08 -0.65
N TYR A 2 -10.11 -2.75 -0.09
CA TYR A 2 -9.21 -1.74 -0.65
C TYR A 2 -8.05 -2.42 -1.39
N ASP A 3 -8.38 -3.42 -2.21
CA ASP A 3 -7.43 -4.33 -2.84
C ASP A 3 -7.10 -3.96 -4.29
N GLY A 4 -7.63 -2.86 -4.82
CA GLY A 4 -7.34 -2.42 -6.19
C GLY A 4 -8.00 -3.25 -7.29
N THR A 5 -8.91 -4.17 -6.96
CA THR A 5 -9.58 -5.02 -7.95
C THR A 5 -10.97 -4.52 -8.30
N GLY A 6 -11.42 -4.75 -9.53
CA GLY A 6 -12.80 -4.43 -9.95
C GLY A 6 -13.17 -2.96 -9.79
N ASP A 7 -12.27 -2.06 -10.20
CA ASP A 7 -12.39 -0.59 -10.09
C ASP A 7 -12.50 -0.06 -8.64
N MET A 8 -12.11 -0.86 -7.64
CA MET A 8 -12.00 -0.41 -6.25
C MET A 8 -10.65 0.27 -6.01
N ASP A 9 -10.62 1.14 -4.99
CA ASP A 9 -9.37 1.75 -4.50
C ASP A 9 -8.38 0.69 -4.01
N ALA A 10 -7.08 1.00 -4.11
CA ALA A 10 -5.97 0.16 -3.67
C ALA A 10 -5.20 0.86 -2.55
N TYR A 11 -5.27 0.35 -1.33
CA TYR A 11 -4.55 0.91 -0.17
C TYR A 11 -3.55 -0.08 0.39
N VAL A 12 -2.46 0.39 0.99
CA VAL A 12 -1.51 -0.44 1.73
C VAL A 12 -1.23 0.20 3.08
N ALA A 13 -1.03 -0.61 4.12
CA ALA A 13 -0.57 -0.11 5.41
C ALA A 13 0.93 -0.33 5.55
N VAL A 14 1.64 0.67 6.10
CA VAL A 14 3.04 0.57 6.51
C VAL A 14 3.19 1.30 7.83
N SER A 15 3.69 0.62 8.86
CA SER A 15 3.85 1.15 10.22
C SER A 15 2.59 1.86 10.72
N ASP A 16 1.46 1.15 10.64
CA ASP A 16 0.11 1.62 10.98
C ASP A 16 -0.44 2.77 10.11
N VAL A 17 0.34 3.35 9.19
CA VAL A 17 -0.14 4.41 8.27
C VAL A 17 -0.69 3.80 7.00
N VAL A 18 -1.90 4.21 6.59
CA VAL A 18 -2.55 3.72 5.37
C VAL A 18 -2.32 4.69 4.22
N TYR A 19 -1.71 4.20 3.15
CA TYR A 19 -1.35 4.94 1.94
C TYR A 19 -2.24 4.55 0.77
N ASP A 20 -2.67 5.53 -0.02
CA ASP A 20 -3.38 5.33 -1.28
C ASP A 20 -2.40 5.08 -2.42
N VAL A 21 -2.50 3.89 -3.03
CA VAL A 21 -1.72 3.47 -4.20
C VAL A 21 -2.58 3.27 -5.44
N THR A 22 -3.86 3.67 -5.43
CA THR A 22 -4.85 3.44 -6.50
C THR A 22 -4.37 3.90 -7.87
N ASN A 23 -3.71 5.06 -7.93
CA ASN A 23 -3.23 5.64 -9.19
C ASN A 23 -1.73 5.36 -9.45
N SER A 24 -1.11 4.51 -8.64
CA SER A 24 0.29 4.15 -8.82
C SER A 24 0.44 3.13 -9.94
N ALA A 25 1.22 3.45 -10.98
CA ALA A 25 1.50 2.52 -12.07
C ALA A 25 2.19 1.22 -11.59
N ALA A 26 2.86 1.26 -10.42
CA ALA A 26 3.48 0.09 -9.82
C ALA A 26 2.46 -0.93 -9.24
N TRP A 27 1.22 -0.51 -9.00
CA TRP A 27 0.16 -1.27 -8.31
C TRP A 27 -1.00 -1.64 -9.25
N THR A 28 -0.68 -1.99 -10.51
CA THR A 28 -1.69 -2.37 -11.50
C THR A 28 -2.48 -3.60 -11.03
N ASP A 29 -3.81 -3.54 -11.16
CA ASP A 29 -4.74 -4.56 -10.68
C ASP A 29 -4.56 -4.93 -9.19
N GLY A 30 -4.11 -3.97 -8.39
CA GLY A 30 -3.95 -4.16 -6.95
C GLY A 30 -2.74 -5.01 -6.54
N THR A 31 -1.79 -5.24 -7.44
CA THR A 31 -0.62 -6.10 -7.17
C THR A 31 0.70 -5.41 -7.47
N HIS A 32 1.72 -5.73 -6.68
CA HIS A 32 3.08 -5.25 -6.88
C HIS A 32 4.10 -6.30 -6.42
N ASN A 33 4.90 -6.84 -7.36
CA ASN A 33 6.00 -7.77 -7.06
C ASN A 33 5.63 -8.97 -6.15
N GLY A 34 4.41 -9.49 -6.29
CA GLY A 34 3.90 -10.62 -5.49
C GLY A 34 3.13 -10.23 -4.23
N ASN A 35 3.07 -8.92 -3.92
CA ASN A 35 2.24 -8.37 -2.86
C ASN A 35 0.89 -7.92 -3.41
N SER A 36 -0.13 -7.95 -2.56
CA SER A 36 -1.48 -7.44 -2.86
C SER A 36 -1.76 -6.18 -2.03
N ALA A 37 -2.49 -5.24 -2.62
CA ALA A 37 -3.10 -4.14 -1.89
C ALA A 37 -4.18 -4.68 -0.92
N GLY A 38 -4.56 -3.84 0.03
CA GLY A 38 -5.47 -4.14 1.12
C GLY A 38 -4.79 -4.80 2.33
N LEU A 39 -3.46 -4.86 2.35
CA LEU A 39 -2.65 -5.52 3.38
C LEU A 39 -1.75 -4.52 4.11
N ASP A 40 -1.30 -4.93 5.30
CA ASP A 40 -0.12 -4.37 5.95
C ASP A 40 1.13 -4.99 5.30
N LEU A 41 1.98 -4.12 4.78
CA LEU A 41 3.21 -4.48 4.05
C LEU A 41 4.46 -3.90 4.71
N THR A 42 4.40 -3.68 6.03
CA THR A 42 5.50 -3.13 6.82
C THR A 42 6.77 -3.97 6.69
N ASP A 43 6.69 -5.30 6.77
CA ASP A 43 7.88 -6.15 6.68
C ASP A 43 8.41 -6.26 5.23
N GLU A 44 7.49 -6.26 4.26
CA GLU A 44 7.78 -6.36 2.84
C GLU A 44 8.52 -5.11 2.33
N ILE A 45 8.09 -3.92 2.75
CA ILE A 45 8.73 -2.67 2.31
C ILE A 45 10.13 -2.51 2.92
N LEU A 46 10.36 -2.98 4.14
CA LEU A 46 11.69 -3.01 4.78
C LEU A 46 12.66 -3.96 4.06
N SER A 47 12.13 -5.00 3.41
CA SER A 47 12.89 -5.98 2.64
C SER A 47 13.07 -5.57 1.16
N ALA A 48 12.38 -4.52 0.71
CA ALA A 48 12.36 -4.11 -0.70
C ALA A 48 13.65 -3.32 -1.08
N PRO A 49 14.14 -3.42 -2.33
CA PRO A 49 15.36 -2.73 -2.78
C PRO A 49 15.32 -1.20 -2.69
N HIS A 50 14.14 -0.59 -2.60
CA HIS A 50 13.92 0.86 -2.52
C HIS A 50 13.51 1.34 -1.12
N GLY A 51 13.11 0.43 -0.21
CA GLY A 51 12.63 0.77 1.13
C GLY A 51 11.41 1.70 1.12
N GLU A 52 11.19 2.36 2.26
CA GLU A 52 10.05 3.26 2.52
C GLU A 52 10.08 4.57 1.72
N SER A 53 11.20 4.92 1.07
CA SER A 53 11.32 6.16 0.28
C SER A 53 10.28 6.30 -0.84
N VAL A 54 9.71 5.18 -1.30
CA VAL A 54 8.63 5.17 -2.30
C VAL A 54 7.27 5.60 -1.75
N LEU A 55 7.13 5.69 -0.43
CA LEU A 55 5.93 6.19 0.24
C LEU A 55 5.88 7.73 0.23
N ASP A 56 7.03 8.39 -0.01
CA ASP A 56 7.12 9.84 -0.04
C ASP A 56 6.19 10.43 -1.11
N GLY A 57 5.26 11.28 -0.68
CA GLY A 57 4.31 11.96 -1.57
C GLY A 57 3.06 11.15 -1.93
N LEU A 58 2.93 9.91 -1.45
CA LEU A 58 1.65 9.21 -1.50
C LEU A 58 0.64 9.88 -0.55
N THR A 59 -0.64 9.80 -0.92
CA THR A 59 -1.72 10.30 -0.07
C THR A 59 -1.91 9.36 1.12
N ILE A 60 -1.82 9.90 2.33
CA ILE A 60 -2.21 9.19 3.56
C ILE A 60 -3.73 9.29 3.69
N VAL A 61 -4.40 8.15 3.82
CA VAL A 61 -5.88 8.05 3.91
C VAL A 61 -6.36 7.57 5.28
N GLY A 62 -5.46 7.17 6.17
CA GLY A 62 -5.82 6.78 7.53
C GLY A 62 -4.64 6.26 8.34
N GLU A 63 -4.97 5.80 9.54
CA GLU A 63 -4.07 5.15 10.50
C GLU A 63 -4.82 3.99 11.15
N ILE A 64 -4.15 2.86 11.34
CA ILE A 64 -4.66 1.69 12.05
C ILE A 64 -4.47 1.94 13.54
N VAL A 65 -5.55 1.91 14.32
CA VAL A 65 -5.50 2.07 15.77
C VAL A 65 -5.66 0.71 16.45
N ALA A 66 -4.73 0.37 17.34
CA ALA A 66 -4.89 -0.78 18.22
C ALA A 66 -6.01 -0.51 19.24
N GLU A 67 -6.86 -1.50 19.48
CA GLU A 67 -7.91 -1.47 20.53
C GLU A 67 -7.35 -1.73 21.94
#